data_AF-D3V9X2-F1
#
_entry.id   AF-D3V9X2-F1
#
_cell.length_a   1.000
_cell.length_b   1.000
_cell.length_c   1.000
_cell.angle_alpha   90.00
_cell.angle_beta   90.00
_cell.angle_gamma   90.00
#
_symmetry.space_group_name_H-M   'P 1'
#
loop_
_entity.id
_entity.type
_entity.pdbx_description
1 polymer ?
#
loop_
_entity_poly.entity_id
_entity_poly.type
_entity_poly.pdbx_seq_one_letter_code
_entity_poly.pdbx_strand_id
1 'polypeptide(L)'
;MKPSNTGKLIADILPDTHAFLWSRTEPDQQMLEVLLDPSRQPYLIFPDSYATPPRTVYQQLPDNQKPPLFIILDGTWPEAKKMFRKSPYLDGIPLLSINNLAKMDYLLRVPSRKEQHCTAEVAAAALELAGDREASQSLLSHFNHFREQYLAGKSNHL
;
A
#
# COMPACT_ATOMS: atom_id res chain seq x y z
N MET A 1 4.53 -20.84 -9.39
CA MET A 1 4.13 -19.86 -8.34
C MET A 1 2.68 -19.45 -8.58
N LYS A 2 1.82 -19.48 -7.55
CA LYS A 2 0.41 -19.06 -7.67
C LYS A 2 0.31 -17.53 -7.76
N PRO A 3 -0.61 -16.97 -8.56
CA PRO A 3 -0.82 -15.53 -8.64
C PRO A 3 -1.60 -15.11 -7.40
N SER A 4 -0.90 -14.65 -6.38
CA SER A 4 -1.48 -14.03 -5.21
C SER A 4 -0.61 -12.85 -4.90
N ASN A 5 -1.18 -11.65 -5.06
CA ASN A 5 -0.94 -10.44 -4.28
C ASN A 5 -0.94 -9.21 -5.17
N THR A 6 -1.87 -8.31 -4.87
CA THR A 6 -2.08 -7.00 -5.50
C THR A 6 -0.80 -6.19 -5.60
N GLY A 7 0.14 -6.38 -4.66
CA GLY A 7 1.45 -5.74 -4.67
C GLY A 7 2.25 -5.99 -5.95
N LYS A 8 2.10 -7.16 -6.60
CA LYS A 8 2.77 -7.43 -7.89
C LYS A 8 2.18 -6.60 -9.04
N LEU A 9 0.86 -6.41 -9.06
CA LEU A 9 0.21 -5.63 -10.11
C LEU A 9 0.51 -4.13 -9.97
N ILE A 10 0.66 -3.64 -8.75
CA ILE A 10 1.14 -2.26 -8.49
C ILE A 10 2.59 -2.12 -8.94
N ALA A 11 3.43 -3.14 -8.70
CA ALA A 11 4.82 -3.12 -9.16
C ALA A 11 4.96 -3.16 -10.68
N ASP A 12 4.02 -3.81 -11.37
CA ASP A 12 3.99 -3.84 -12.84
C ASP A 12 3.55 -2.49 -13.44
N ILE A 13 2.84 -1.64 -12.69
CA ILE A 13 2.32 -0.34 -13.16
C ILE A 13 3.23 0.84 -12.74
N LEU A 14 3.89 0.72 -11.58
CA LEU A 14 4.77 1.74 -11.07
C LEU A 14 6.24 1.33 -11.26
N PRO A 15 6.99 2.02 -12.14
CA PRO A 15 8.31 1.57 -12.61
C PRO A 15 9.40 1.48 -11.52
N ASP A 16 9.16 2.05 -10.33
CA ASP A 16 10.09 2.02 -9.20
C ASP A 16 9.42 1.45 -7.93
N THR A 17 8.93 0.22 -8.05
CA THR A 17 8.26 -0.50 -6.96
C THR A 17 9.00 -1.78 -6.62
N HIS A 18 9.19 -2.00 -5.33
CA HIS A 18 9.82 -3.20 -4.79
C HIS A 18 8.78 -3.99 -3.98
N ALA A 19 8.80 -5.31 -4.10
CA ALA A 19 7.93 -6.21 -3.34
C ALA A 19 8.77 -7.21 -2.56
N PHE A 20 8.57 -7.27 -1.24
CA PHE A 20 9.30 -8.15 -0.33
C PHE A 20 8.34 -9.05 0.45
N LEU A 21 8.76 -10.27 0.74
CA LEU A 21 7.98 -11.17 1.59
C LEU A 21 8.14 -10.74 3.06
N TRP A 22 7.02 -10.50 3.74
CA TRP A 22 7.07 -10.16 5.16
C TRP A 22 7.47 -11.37 6.02
N SER A 23 8.46 -11.17 6.87
CA SER A 23 8.85 -12.10 7.93
C SER A 23 8.94 -11.35 9.25
N ARG A 24 8.37 -11.95 10.29
CA ARG A 24 8.37 -11.37 11.65
C ARG A 24 9.76 -11.43 12.30
N THR A 25 10.52 -12.48 12.02
CA THR A 25 11.77 -12.80 12.72
C THR A 25 12.99 -12.55 11.85
N GLU A 26 12.85 -12.67 10.54
CA GLU A 26 13.95 -12.62 9.57
C GLU A 26 13.55 -11.69 8.43
N PRO A 27 13.53 -10.36 8.65
CA PRO A 27 13.19 -9.40 7.60
C PRO A 27 14.17 -9.50 6.44
N ASP A 28 13.67 -9.28 5.22
CA ASP A 28 14.49 -9.26 4.02
C ASP A 28 15.53 -8.12 4.10
N GLN A 29 16.79 -8.42 3.82
CA GLN A 29 17.87 -7.44 3.94
C GLN A 29 17.75 -6.32 2.90
N GLN A 30 17.34 -6.63 1.67
CA GLN A 30 17.17 -5.62 0.62
C GLN A 30 16.02 -4.66 0.97
N MET A 31 14.96 -5.18 1.61
CA MET A 31 13.89 -4.34 2.14
C MET A 31 14.42 -3.34 3.16
N LEU A 32 15.26 -3.78 4.10
CA LEU A 32 15.83 -2.89 5.11
C LEU A 32 16.75 -1.83 4.48
N GLU A 33 17.53 -2.21 3.47
CA GLU A 33 18.39 -1.28 2.72
C GLU A 33 17.57 -0.20 2.02
N VAL A 34 16.45 -0.56 1.38
CA VAL A 34 15.52 0.40 0.75
C VAL A 34 14.88 1.33 1.78
N LEU A 35 14.50 0.82 2.95
CA LEU A 35 13.92 1.64 4.02
C LEU A 35 14.91 2.64 4.62
N LEU A 36 16.20 2.31 4.60
CA LEU A 36 17.29 3.13 5.15
C LEU A 36 17.93 4.04 4.11
N ASP A 37 17.50 3.99 2.84
CA ASP A 37 18.03 4.83 1.77
C ASP A 37 17.90 6.33 2.12
N PRO A 38 19.03 7.03 2.34
CA PRO A 38 18.99 8.43 2.76
C PRO A 38 18.54 9.36 1.63
N SER A 39 18.46 8.90 0.38
CA SER A 39 18.00 9.70 -0.76
C SER A 39 16.48 9.85 -0.81
N ARG A 40 15.73 9.03 -0.08
CA ARG A 40 14.26 9.01 -0.07
C ARG A 40 13.70 9.34 1.30
N GLN A 41 12.45 9.78 1.34
CA GLN A 41 11.69 9.92 2.57
C GLN A 41 10.65 8.80 2.71
N PRO A 42 10.79 7.89 3.67
CA PRO A 42 9.80 6.83 3.88
C PRO A 42 8.53 7.37 4.54
N TYR A 43 7.38 6.88 4.06
CA TYR A 43 6.05 7.07 4.62
C TYR A 43 5.31 5.74 4.66
N LEU A 44 4.85 5.33 5.84
CA LEU A 44 4.02 4.15 5.98
C LEU A 44 2.55 4.53 5.83
N ILE A 45 1.88 3.97 4.84
CA ILE A 45 0.45 4.23 4.64
C ILE A 45 -0.35 3.36 5.62
N PHE A 46 -0.91 4.00 6.65
CA PHE A 46 -1.70 3.33 7.67
C PHE A 46 -2.61 4.33 8.40
N PRO A 47 -3.77 3.91 8.96
CA PRO A 47 -4.68 4.85 9.61
C PRO A 47 -4.08 5.46 10.88
N ASP A 48 -4.33 6.75 11.07
CA ASP A 48 -3.88 7.55 12.22
C ASP A 48 -4.30 6.99 13.58
N SER A 49 -5.44 6.32 13.67
CA SER A 49 -5.94 5.63 14.87
C SER A 49 -4.99 4.55 15.41
N TYR A 50 -4.00 4.11 14.62
CA TYR A 50 -2.96 3.17 15.03
C TYR A 50 -1.62 3.84 15.35
N ALA A 51 -1.52 5.16 15.17
CA ALA A 51 -0.36 5.91 15.57
C ALA A 51 -0.22 5.88 17.10
N THR A 52 0.95 5.48 17.58
CA THR A 52 1.30 5.59 19.00
C THR A 52 2.35 6.70 19.13
N PRO A 53 2.14 7.72 19.99
CA PRO A 53 3.16 8.74 20.24
C PRO A 53 4.50 8.10 20.63
N PRO A 54 5.65 8.64 20.15
CA PRO A 54 5.82 9.94 19.50
C PRO A 54 5.70 9.92 17.97
N ARG A 55 5.11 8.87 17.36
CA ARG A 55 5.07 8.72 15.90
C ARG A 55 4.35 9.87 15.21
N THR A 56 5.01 10.50 14.24
CA THR A 56 4.44 11.57 13.43
C THR A 56 3.40 11.02 12.44
N VAL A 57 2.30 11.75 12.28
CA VAL A 57 1.23 11.44 11.33
C VAL A 57 1.03 12.62 10.39
N TYR A 58 1.04 12.34 9.10
CA TYR A 58 0.76 13.28 8.03
C TYR A 58 -0.58 12.95 7.39
N GLN A 59 -1.38 13.98 7.11
CA GLN A 59 -2.64 13.87 6.35
C GLN A 59 -2.43 14.22 4.86
N GLN A 60 -1.32 14.89 4.56
CA GLN A 60 -0.87 15.28 3.23
C GLN A 60 0.66 15.18 3.21
N LEU A 61 1.24 14.99 2.03
CA LEU A 61 2.70 15.00 1.91
C LEU A 61 3.23 16.37 2.34
N PRO A 62 4.13 16.43 3.34
CA PRO A 62 4.81 17.67 3.67
C PRO A 62 5.75 18.03 2.52
N ASP A 63 6.04 19.32 2.39
CA ASP A 63 7.08 19.78 1.47
C ASP A 63 8.43 19.23 1.95
N ASN A 64 9.00 18.31 1.18
CA ASN A 64 10.23 17.61 1.52
C ASN A 64 11.19 17.69 0.33
N GLN A 65 12.47 17.87 0.63
CA GLN A 65 13.52 17.94 -0.38
C GLN A 65 13.81 16.57 -1.02
N LYS A 66 13.38 15.48 -0.38
CA LYS A 66 13.59 14.12 -0.83
C LYS A 66 12.32 13.53 -1.46
N PRO A 67 12.44 12.75 -2.54
CA PRO A 67 11.31 12.02 -3.11
C PRO A 67 10.69 11.05 -2.08
N PRO A 68 9.35 10.92 -2.05
CA PRO A 68 8.68 10.02 -1.13
C PRO A 68 8.91 8.56 -1.50
N LEU A 69 9.07 7.72 -0.48
CA LEU A 69 9.01 6.26 -0.54
C LEU A 69 7.76 5.80 0.20
N PHE A 70 6.75 5.35 -0.55
CA PHE A 70 5.51 4.85 0.03
C PHE A 70 5.63 3.38 0.40
N ILE A 71 5.29 3.05 1.64
CA ILE A 71 5.30 1.67 2.15
C ILE A 71 3.86 1.23 2.36
N ILE A 72 3.50 0.11 1.73
CA ILE A 72 2.18 -0.49 1.81
C ILE A 72 2.32 -1.90 2.37
N LEU A 73 1.52 -2.25 3.38
CA LEU A 73 1.45 -3.59 3.93
C LEU A 73 0.42 -4.41 3.14
N ASP A 74 0.90 -5.26 2.24
CA ASP A 74 0.04 -6.05 1.36
C ASP A 74 -0.42 -7.35 2.04
N GLY A 75 -1.70 -7.39 2.40
CA GLY A 75 -2.35 -8.51 3.06
C GLY A 75 -3.77 -8.16 3.48
N THR A 76 -4.49 -9.12 4.04
CA THR A 76 -5.79 -8.84 4.66
C THR A 76 -5.65 -7.86 5.82
N TRP A 77 -6.71 -7.15 6.22
CA TRP A 77 -6.62 -6.19 7.33
C TRP A 77 -6.07 -6.77 8.64
N PRO A 78 -6.45 -7.99 9.09
CA PRO A 78 -5.82 -8.63 10.24
C PRO A 78 -4.31 -8.87 10.03
N GLU A 79 -3.88 -9.22 8.82
CA GLU A 79 -2.48 -9.42 8.48
C GLU A 79 -1.73 -8.09 8.44
N ALA A 80 -2.24 -7.06 7.78
CA ALA A 80 -1.62 -5.73 7.75
C ALA A 80 -1.45 -5.15 9.17
N LYS A 81 -2.48 -5.26 10.03
CA LYS A 81 -2.35 -4.90 11.46
C LYS A 81 -1.31 -5.73 12.20
N LYS A 82 -1.22 -7.03 11.89
CA LYS A 82 -0.21 -7.91 12.47
C LYS A 82 1.19 -7.51 12.01
N MET A 83 1.38 -7.24 10.72
CA MET A 83 2.63 -6.76 10.14
C MET A 83 3.03 -5.43 10.79
N PHE A 84 2.14 -4.44 10.82
CA PHE A 84 2.35 -3.16 11.48
C PHE A 84 2.86 -3.31 12.92
N ARG A 85 2.15 -4.09 13.75
CA ARG A 85 2.49 -4.30 15.16
C ARG A 85 3.75 -5.17 15.37
N LYS A 86 4.10 -6.00 14.39
CA LYS A 86 5.18 -7.00 14.51
C LYS A 86 6.38 -6.68 13.63
N SER A 87 6.51 -5.42 13.21
CA SER A 87 7.64 -4.93 12.40
C SER A 87 8.28 -3.73 13.09
N PRO A 88 9.13 -3.95 14.12
CA PRO A 88 9.76 -2.86 14.87
C PRO A 88 10.60 -1.92 13.98
N TYR A 89 11.11 -2.44 12.86
CA TYR A 89 11.83 -1.66 11.85
C TYR A 89 10.97 -0.59 11.15
N LEU A 90 9.65 -0.61 11.31
CA LEU A 90 8.74 0.42 10.80
C LEU A 90 8.36 1.48 11.85
N ASP A 91 8.72 1.31 13.13
CA ASP A 91 8.22 2.16 14.22
C ASP A 91 8.69 3.62 14.10
N GLY A 92 9.90 3.84 13.57
CA GLY A 92 10.47 5.17 13.34
C GLY A 92 9.94 5.88 12.08
N ILE A 93 9.17 5.21 11.23
CA ILE A 93 8.70 5.75 9.96
C ILE A 93 7.41 6.54 10.19
N PRO A 94 7.28 7.79 9.70
CA PRO A 94 6.05 8.55 9.85
C PRO A 94 4.87 7.89 9.14
N LEU A 95 3.65 8.06 9.67
CA LEU A 95 2.44 7.62 8.99
C LEU A 95 1.97 8.66 7.99
N LEU A 96 1.50 8.19 6.84
CA LEU A 96 0.68 8.97 5.93
C LEU A 96 -0.74 8.40 5.97
N SER A 97 -1.62 9.07 6.72
CA SER A 97 -3.00 8.64 6.89
C SER A 97 -3.85 9.24 5.78
N ILE A 98 -4.45 8.40 4.94
CA ILE A 98 -5.33 8.83 3.86
C ILE A 98 -6.77 8.85 4.40
N ASN A 99 -7.09 9.87 5.20
CA ASN A 99 -8.37 9.99 5.93
C ASN A 99 -9.57 10.42 5.08
N ASN A 100 -9.61 10.12 3.78
CA ASN A 100 -10.89 10.26 3.08
C ASN A 100 -11.81 9.11 3.55
N LEU A 101 -12.48 9.37 4.68
CA LEU A 101 -13.23 8.44 5.54
C LEU A 101 -14.18 7.52 4.77
N ALA A 102 -14.71 7.99 3.63
CA ALA A 102 -15.59 7.19 2.78
C ALA A 102 -14.88 6.05 2.01
N LYS A 103 -13.58 6.18 1.71
CA LYS A 103 -12.79 5.14 1.04
C LYS A 103 -12.24 4.14 2.06
N MET A 104 -11.61 4.58 3.14
CA MET A 104 -11.02 3.67 4.13
C MET A 104 -12.05 2.80 4.86
N ASP A 105 -13.22 3.30 5.28
CA ASP A 105 -14.23 2.44 5.93
C ASP A 105 -14.81 1.38 4.99
N TYR A 106 -14.91 1.67 3.69
CA TYR A 106 -15.32 0.69 2.67
C TYR A 106 -14.24 -0.38 2.44
N LEU A 107 -12.97 0.02 2.57
CA LEU A 107 -11.78 -0.83 2.48
C LEU A 107 -11.63 -1.75 3.71
N LEU A 108 -12.11 -1.31 4.88
CA LEU A 108 -11.85 -1.94 6.18
C LEU A 108 -12.99 -2.80 6.74
N ARG A 109 -14.21 -2.74 6.18
CA ARG A 109 -15.40 -3.47 6.71
C ARG A 109 -15.86 -4.71 5.93
N VAL A 110 -15.32 -5.01 4.76
CA VAL A 110 -15.86 -6.13 3.94
C VAL A 110 -14.89 -7.31 3.90
N PRO A 111 -15.28 -8.49 4.40
CA PRO A 111 -14.46 -9.69 4.27
C PRO A 111 -14.45 -10.18 2.82
N SER A 112 -13.23 -10.46 2.34
CA SER A 112 -12.84 -11.35 1.23
C SER A 112 -13.48 -11.12 -0.17
N ARG A 113 -12.60 -10.87 -1.16
CA ARG A 113 -12.79 -10.62 -2.63
C ARG A 113 -12.60 -9.17 -3.13
N LYS A 114 -12.46 -8.18 -2.24
CA LYS A 114 -12.18 -6.75 -2.54
C LYS A 114 -10.72 -6.31 -2.30
N GLU A 115 -9.87 -7.21 -1.85
CA GLU A 115 -8.50 -6.90 -1.39
C GLU A 115 -7.65 -6.20 -2.45
N GLN A 116 -7.85 -6.52 -3.73
CA GLN A 116 -7.10 -5.90 -4.82
C GLN A 116 -7.47 -4.45 -5.10
N HIS A 117 -8.75 -4.10 -4.94
CA HIS A 117 -9.17 -2.70 -5.02
C HIS A 117 -8.60 -1.89 -3.86
N CYS A 118 -8.43 -2.51 -2.70
CA CYS A 118 -7.91 -1.81 -1.54
C CYS A 118 -6.47 -1.37 -1.71
N THR A 119 -5.59 -2.27 -2.13
CA THR A 119 -4.19 -1.90 -2.37
C THR A 119 -4.08 -0.96 -3.59
N ALA A 120 -4.89 -1.16 -4.64
CA ALA A 120 -4.91 -0.30 -5.82
C ALA A 120 -5.39 1.13 -5.54
N GLU A 121 -6.46 1.28 -4.78
CA GLU A 121 -7.00 2.58 -4.39
C GLU A 121 -6.04 3.33 -3.47
N VAL A 122 -5.36 2.62 -2.57
CA VAL A 122 -4.31 3.19 -1.73
C VAL A 122 -3.12 3.65 -2.56
N ALA A 123 -2.66 2.83 -3.52
CA ALA A 123 -1.58 3.21 -4.43
C ALA A 123 -1.98 4.40 -5.34
N ALA A 124 -3.23 4.42 -5.82
CA ALA A 124 -3.74 5.54 -6.61
C ALA A 124 -3.85 6.82 -5.78
N ALA A 125 -4.28 6.71 -4.52
CA ALA A 125 -4.29 7.84 -3.60
C ALA A 125 -2.87 8.33 -3.26
N ALA A 126 -1.90 7.42 -3.14
CA ALA A 126 -0.49 7.78 -2.95
C ALA A 126 0.06 8.55 -4.17
N LEU A 127 -0.28 8.12 -5.39
CA LEU A 127 0.11 8.82 -6.63
C LEU A 127 -0.54 10.20 -6.74
N GLU A 128 -1.82 10.31 -6.40
CA GLU A 128 -2.52 11.59 -6.36
C GLU A 128 -1.90 12.55 -5.34
N LEU A 129 -1.51 12.03 -4.16
CA LEU A 129 -0.79 12.80 -3.15
C LEU A 129 0.60 13.22 -3.61
N ALA A 130 1.29 12.38 -4.39
CA ALA A 130 2.57 12.71 -5.02
C ALA A 130 2.45 13.69 -6.21
N GLY A 131 1.23 14.11 -6.56
CA GLY A 131 0.95 15.01 -7.69
C GLY A 131 0.77 14.33 -9.03
N ASP A 132 0.93 13.00 -9.10
CA ASP A 132 0.80 12.20 -10.31
C ASP A 132 -0.65 11.70 -10.49
N ARG A 133 -1.53 12.64 -10.84
CA ARG A 133 -2.96 12.37 -11.05
C ARG A 133 -3.21 11.46 -12.25
N GLU A 134 -2.37 11.53 -13.27
CA GLU A 134 -2.52 10.71 -14.47
C GLU A 134 -2.19 9.24 -14.17
N ALA A 135 -1.08 8.96 -13.47
CA ALA A 135 -0.76 7.61 -13.03
C ALA A 135 -1.81 7.08 -12.04
N SER A 136 -2.32 7.93 -11.14
CA SER A 136 -3.43 7.56 -10.23
C SER A 136 -4.67 7.08 -10.99
N GLN A 137 -5.13 7.84 -11.99
CA GLN A 137 -6.30 7.48 -12.80
C GLN A 137 -6.04 6.25 -13.67
N SER A 138 -4.85 6.16 -14.27
CA SER A 138 -4.44 5.02 -15.09
C SER A 138 -4.41 3.72 -14.27
N LEU A 139 -3.86 3.77 -13.06
CA LEU A 139 -3.83 2.66 -12.11
C LEU A 139 -5.24 2.19 -11.76
N LEU A 140 -6.14 3.11 -11.40
CA LEU A 140 -7.54 2.77 -11.10
C LEU A 140 -8.27 2.17 -12.31
N SER A 141 -8.07 2.73 -13.50
CA SER A 141 -8.68 2.25 -14.74
C SER A 141 -8.20 0.84 -15.09
N HIS A 142 -6.88 0.60 -15.03
CA HIS A 142 -6.27 -0.70 -15.31
C HIS A 142 -6.77 -1.77 -14.34
N PHE A 143 -6.86 -1.45 -13.05
CA PHE A 143 -7.40 -2.37 -12.03
C PHE A 143 -8.88 -2.69 -12.25
N ASN A 144 -9.70 -1.71 -12.62
CA ASN A 144 -11.11 -1.93 -12.93
C ASN A 144 -11.28 -2.85 -14.16
N HIS A 145 -10.47 -2.64 -15.20
CA HIS A 145 -10.50 -3.46 -16.40
C HIS A 145 -10.04 -4.91 -16.15
N PHE A 146 -8.95 -5.09 -15.39
CA PHE A 146 -8.48 -6.42 -15.00
C PHE A 146 -9.54 -7.19 -14.19
N ARG A 147 -10.28 -6.50 -13.29
CA ARG A 147 -11.41 -7.11 -12.57
C ARG A 147 -12.48 -7.59 -13.53
N GLU A 148 -12.92 -6.75 -14.47
CA GLU A 148 -14.00 -7.10 -15.40
C GLU A 148 -13.67 -8.37 -16.18
N GLN A 149 -12.43 -8.48 -16.66
CA GLN A 149 -11.95 -9.68 -17.35
C GLN A 149 -11.84 -10.89 -16.43
N TYR A 150 -11.35 -10.73 -15.20
CA TYR A 150 -11.21 -11.82 -14.23
C TYR A 150 -12.57 -12.34 -13.71
N LEU A 151 -13.55 -11.45 -13.53
CA LEU A 151 -14.93 -11.83 -13.18
C LEU A 151 -15.64 -12.50 -14.35
N ALA A 152 -15.48 -11.99 -15.58
CA ALA A 152 -16.02 -12.62 -16.79
C ALA A 152 -15.46 -14.04 -17.01
N GLY A 153 -14.17 -14.26 -16.69
CA GLY A 153 -13.55 -15.59 -16.77
C GLY A 153 -14.04 -16.60 -15.71
N LYS A 154 -14.49 -16.13 -14.54
CA LYS A 154 -15.01 -17.00 -13.46
C LYS A 154 -16.45 -17.46 -13.65
N SER A 155 -17.22 -16.82 -14.54
CA SER A 155 -18.60 -17.18 -14.85
C SER A 155 -18.74 -18.43 -15.76
N ASN A 156 -17.63 -19.02 -16.22
CA ASN A 156 -17.62 -20.18 -17.12
C ASN A 156 -17.25 -21.52 -16.47
N HIS A 157 -17.22 -21.60 -15.13
CA HIS A 157 -17.18 -22.88 -14.42
C HIS A 157 -18.48 -23.05 -13.63
N LEU A 158 -19.53 -23.45 -14.35
CA LEU A 158 -20.66 -24.23 -13.81
C LEU A 158 -20.29 -25.71 -13.85
#